data_AF-A0A940BXK2-F1
#
_entry.id   AF-A0A940BXK2-F1
#
_cell.length_a   1.000
_cell.length_b   1.000
_cell.length_c   1.000
_cell.angle_alpha   90.00
_cell.angle_beta   90.00
_cell.angle_gamma   90.00
#
_symmetry.space_group_name_H-M   'P 1'
#
loop_
_entity.id
_entity.type
_entity.pdbx_description
1 polymer ?
#
loop_
_entity_poly.entity_id
_entity_poly.type
_entity_poly.pdbx_seq_one_letter_code
_entity_poly.pdbx_strand_id
1 'polypeptide(L)' 'MQDVIIDVIKEICLIESDEPIFDKYLRADLMISSLDYVKLVTLVEDELDVELPDDILVVEEDFRVKDFIDRVKAELGDC' A
#
# COMPACT_ATOMS: atom_id res chain seq x y z
N MET A 1 9.96 -0.16 -7.10
CA MET A 1 9.07 0.56 -6.16
C MET A 1 7.65 0.05 -6.24
N GLN A 2 6.94 0.24 -7.37
CA GLN A 2 5.57 -0.27 -7.50
C GLN A 2 5.45 -1.77 -7.22
N ASP A 3 6.37 -2.59 -7.75
CA ASP A 3 6.37 -4.03 -7.53
C ASP A 3 6.57 -4.39 -6.04
N VAL A 4 7.48 -3.69 -5.36
CA VAL A 4 7.73 -3.84 -3.90
C VAL A 4 6.46 -3.56 -3.10
N ILE A 5 5.76 -2.45 -3.39
CA ILE A 5 4.50 -2.11 -2.70
C ILE A 5 3.44 -3.18 -2.96
N ILE A 6 3.33 -3.68 -4.19
CA ILE A 6 2.39 -4.75 -4.54
C ILE A 6 2.73 -6.04 -3.78
N ASP A 7 4.01 -6.40 -3.71
CA ASP A 7 4.47 -7.60 -3.00
C ASP A 7 4.16 -7.53 -1.50
N VAL A 8 4.40 -6.38 -0.86
CA VAL A 8 4.03 -6.15 0.55
C VAL A 8 2.51 -6.27 0.76
N ILE A 9 1.69 -5.70 -0.14
CA ILE A 9 0.23 -5.81 -0.05
C ILE A 9 -0.20 -7.27 -0.19
N LYS A 10 0.37 -8.00 -1.15
CA LYS A 10 0.08 -9.43 -1.36
C LYS A 10 0.50 -10.27 -0.15
N GLU A 11 1.63 -9.96 0.47
CA GLU A 11 2.09 -10.63 1.69
C GLU A 11 1.08 -10.44 2.83
N ILE A 12 0.65 -9.21 3.10
CA ILE A 12 -0.31 -8.89 4.15
C ILE A 12 -1.66 -9.60 3.88
N CYS A 13 -2.09 -9.61 2.62
CA CYS A 13 -3.37 -10.19 2.23
C CYS A 13 -3.31 -11.71 1.98
N LEU A 14 -2.13 -12.34 2.12
CA LEU A 14 -1.89 -13.76 1.82
C LEU A 14 -2.33 -14.13 0.38
N ILE A 15 -2.07 -13.25 -0.58
CA ILE A 15 -2.42 -13.44 -1.99
C ILE A 15 -1.26 -14.19 -2.67
N GLU A 16 -1.46 -15.47 -2.95
CA GLU A 16 -0.47 -16.30 -3.64
C GLU A 16 -0.55 -16.22 -5.17
N SER A 17 -1.54 -15.51 -5.72
CA SER A 17 -1.77 -15.41 -7.17
C SER A 17 -1.06 -14.21 -7.81
N ASP A 18 -0.71 -14.34 -9.08
CA ASP A 18 -0.25 -13.24 -9.94
C ASP A 18 -1.39 -12.32 -10.40
N GLU A 19 -2.55 -12.37 -9.73
CA GLU A 19 -3.68 -11.55 -10.13
C GLU A 19 -3.37 -10.05 -9.92
N PRO A 20 -3.76 -9.20 -10.89
CA PRO A 20 -3.60 -7.77 -10.74
C PRO A 20 -4.53 -7.25 -9.64
N ILE A 21 -3.95 -6.56 -8.66
CA ILE A 21 -4.69 -5.93 -7.54
C ILE A 21 -4.78 -4.41 -7.67
N PHE A 22 -4.26 -3.84 -8.76
CA PHE A 22 -4.06 -2.39 -8.91
C PHE A 22 -5.35 -1.56 -8.75
N ASP A 23 -6.47 -2.06 -9.28
CA ASP A 23 -7.77 -1.40 -9.18
C ASP A 23 -8.62 -1.83 -7.98
N LYS A 24 -8.10 -2.74 -7.13
CA LYS A 24 -8.81 -3.23 -5.94
C LYS A 24 -8.79 -2.17 -4.84
N TYR A 25 -9.91 -2.03 -4.15
CA TYR A 25 -10.04 -1.22 -2.94
C TYR A 25 -9.35 -1.91 -1.76
N LEU A 26 -8.51 -1.18 -1.02
CA LEU A 26 -7.77 -1.74 0.12
C LEU A 26 -8.74 -2.32 1.17
N ARG A 27 -9.79 -1.56 1.51
CA ARG A 27 -10.77 -1.99 2.52
C ARG A 27 -11.83 -2.94 1.96
N ALA A 28 -12.44 -2.60 0.82
CA ALA A 28 -13.60 -3.33 0.32
C ALA A 28 -13.25 -4.65 -0.38
N ASP A 29 -12.16 -4.69 -1.16
CA ASP A 29 -11.79 -5.88 -1.94
C ASP A 29 -10.69 -6.70 -1.26
N LEU A 30 -9.72 -6.04 -0.63
CA LEU A 30 -8.58 -6.70 0.03
C LEU A 30 -8.77 -6.91 1.53
N MET A 31 -9.86 -6.36 2.10
CA MET A 31 -10.19 -6.47 3.53
C MET A 31 -9.07 -6.00 4.48
N ILE A 32 -8.25 -5.05 4.03
CA ILE A 32 -7.19 -4.44 4.85
C ILE A 32 -7.83 -3.64 5.99
N SER A 33 -7.63 -4.11 7.22
CA SER A 33 -8.09 -3.38 8.40
C SER A 33 -7.21 -2.15 8.67
N SER A 34 -7.62 -1.28 9.59
CA SER A 34 -6.78 -0.15 9.99
C SER A 34 -5.43 -0.60 10.59
N LEU A 35 -5.38 -1.78 11.24
CA LEU A 35 -4.13 -2.32 11.78
C LEU A 35 -3.23 -2.85 10.65
N ASP A 36 -3.81 -3.56 9.68
CA ASP A 36 -3.09 -4.05 8.52
C ASP A 36 -2.56 -2.90 7.66
N TYR A 37 -3.30 -1.79 7.61
CA TYR A 37 -2.87 -0.60 6.90
C TYR A 37 -1.65 0.06 7.54
N VAL A 38 -1.63 0.18 8.88
CA VAL A 38 -0.43 0.67 9.59
C VAL A 38 0.75 -0.27 9.32
N LYS A 39 0.52 -1.58 9.37
CA LYS A 39 1.55 -2.58 9.04
C LYS A 39 2.05 -2.44 7.59
N LEU A 40 1.15 -2.19 6.64
CA LEU A 40 1.49 -1.93 5.23
C LEU A 40 2.43 -0.74 5.11
N VAL A 41 2.08 0.39 5.72
CA VAL A 41 2.91 1.60 5.66
C VAL A 41 4.29 1.34 6.27
N THR A 42 4.34 0.74 7.46
CA THR A 42 5.63 0.42 8.12
C THR A 42 6.50 -0.53 7.30
N LEU A 43 5.92 -1.55 6.65
CA LEU A 43 6.68 -2.47 5.81
C LEU A 43 7.16 -1.79 4.52
N VAL A 44 6.37 -0.89 3.95
CA VAL A 44 6.79 -0.11 2.77
C VAL A 44 7.92 0.85 3.10
N GLU A 45 7.89 1.50 4.28
CA GLU A 45 8.98 2.33 4.78
C GLU A 45 10.28 1.53 4.93
N ASP A 46 10.20 0.34 5.54
CA ASP A 46 11.35 -0.55 5.75
C ASP A 46 11.92 -1.08 4.42
N GLU A 47 11.07 -1.58 3.52
CA GLU A 47 11.50 -2.15 2.24
C GLU A 47 12.03 -1.10 1.25
N LEU A 48 11.53 0.14 1.31
CA LEU A 48 12.01 1.22 0.45
C LEU A 48 13.12 2.07 1.09
N ASP A 49 13.43 1.87 2.38
CA ASP A 49 14.35 2.68 3.20
C ASP A 49 13.97 4.17 3.19
N VAL A 50 12.69 4.45 3.48
CA VAL A 50 12.08 5.78 3.40
C VAL A 50 11.24 6.08 4.64
N GLU A 51 11.01 7.36 4.91
CA GLU A 51 10.11 7.82 5.98
C GLU A 51 8.90 8.49 5.32
N LEU A 52 7.71 7.93 5.52
CA LEU A 52 6.47 8.43 4.97
C LEU A 52 5.78 9.34 6.00
N PRO A 53 5.15 10.44 5.57
CA PRO A 53 4.49 11.36 6.49
C PRO A 53 3.24 10.72 7.14
N ASP A 54 2.95 11.10 8.39
CA ASP A 54 1.84 10.57 9.18
C ASP A 54 0.46 10.73 8.51
N ASP A 55 0.30 11.71 7.61
CA ASP A 55 -0.96 11.92 6.89
C ASP A 55 -1.28 10.74 5.95
N ILE A 56 -0.28 9.96 5.55
CA ILE A 56 -0.47 8.74 4.78
C ILE A 56 -1.29 7.70 5.54
N LEU A 57 -1.28 7.73 6.88
CA LEU A 57 -2.05 6.82 7.72
C LEU A 57 -3.57 7.05 7.65
N VAL A 58 -3.99 8.18 7.05
CA VAL A 58 -5.39 8.48 6.79
C VAL A 58 -5.85 7.77 5.53
N VAL A 59 -6.62 6.69 5.72
CA VAL A 59 -7.18 5.90 4.62
C VAL A 59 -8.69 6.17 4.47
N GLU A 60 -9.10 6.45 3.25
CA GLU A 60 -10.51 6.65 2.88
C GLU A 60 -11.19 5.31 2.55
N GLU A 61 -12.53 5.25 2.60
CA GLU A 61 -13.26 4.00 2.29
C GLU A 61 -13.08 3.56 0.83
N ASP A 62 -13.03 4.51 -0.10
CA ASP A 62 -12.88 4.28 -1.54
C ASP A 62 -11.39 4.26 -2.00
N PHE A 63 -10.45 4.04 -1.09
CA PHE A 63 -9.02 4.10 -1.38
C PHE A 63 -8.51 2.79 -2.01
N ARG A 64 -7.93 2.88 -3.21
CA ARG A 64 -7.41 1.72 -3.97
C ARG A 64 -5.91 1.54 -3.82
N VAL A 65 -5.44 0.35 -4.24
CA VAL A 65 -4.00 0.04 -4.32
C VAL A 65 -3.25 1.07 -5.16
N LYS A 66 -3.77 1.46 -6.33
CA LYS A 66 -3.15 2.49 -7.16
C LYS A 66 -2.99 3.83 -6.44
N ASP A 67 -3.99 4.24 -5.67
CA ASP A 67 -4.00 5.55 -5.01
C ASP A 67 -2.95 5.56 -3.89
N PHE A 68 -2.77 4.42 -3.20
CA PHE A 68 -1.69 4.23 -2.25
C PHE A 68 -0.31 4.33 -2.90
N ILE A 69 -0.11 3.62 -4.02
CA ILE A 69 1.15 3.65 -4.76
C ILE A 69 1.47 5.07 -5.24
N ASP A 70 0.49 5.78 -5.80
CA ASP A 70 0.66 7.14 -6.30
C ASP A 70 0.98 8.11 -5.16
N ARG A 71 0.38 7.91 -3.98
CA ARG A 71 0.70 8.69 -2.78
C ARG A 71 2.13 8.46 -2.30
N VAL A 72 2.55 7.20 -2.18
CA VAL A 72 3.95 6.87 -1.82
C VAL A 72 4.92 7.46 -2.84
N LYS A 73 4.63 7.36 -4.15
CA LYS A 73 5.47 7.96 -5.21
C LYS A 73 5.57 9.48 -5.08
N ALA A 74 4.47 10.16 -4.75
CA ALA A 74 4.46 11.61 -4.59
C ALA A 74 5.40 12.06 -3.45
N GLU A 75 5.45 11.29 -2.35
CA GLU A 75 6.34 11.59 -1.22
C GLU A 75 7.82 11.32 -1.53
N LEU A 76 8.11 10.33 -2.37
CA LEU A 76 9.48 9.98 -2.74
C LEU A 76 10.09 10.92 -3.79
N GLY A 77 9.26 11.71 -4.48
CA GLY A 77 9.67 12.58 -5.58
C GLY A 77 10.07 11.79 -6.83
N ASP A 78 9.71 12.26 -8.03
CA ASP A 78 10.15 11.69 -9.30
C ASP A 78 11.69 11.62 -9.35
N CYS A 79 12.26 10.45 -9.06
CA CYS A 79 13.65 10.10 -9.32
C CYS A 79 13.74 9.38 -10.68
#